data_AF-Q84G52-F1
#
_entry.id   AF-Q84G52-F1
#
_cell.length_a   1.000
_cell.length_b   1.000
_cell.length_c   1.000
_cell.angle_alpha   90.00
_cell.angle_beta   90.00
_cell.angle_gamma   90.00
#
_symmetry.space_group_name_H-M   'P 1'
#
loop_
_entity.id
_entity.type
_entity.pdbx_description
1 polymer ?
#
loop_
_entity_poly.entity_id
_entity_poly.type
_entity_poly.pdbx_seq_one_letter_code
_entity_poly.pdbx_strand_id
1 'polypeptide(L)'
;EFYERIGFNERQIEIVATAMPKREYYVATPEGRRLFNMSLGPVALSFVGASGKEDLKRIRALKSEHGHDWPIHWLETRGVHDAASLLRFE
;
A
#
# COMPACT_ATOMS: atom_id res chain seq x y z
N GLU A 1 -14.31 -5.86 -20.64
CA GLU A 1 -15.58 -6.05 -19.91
C GLU A 1 -15.65 -5.40 -18.52
N PHE A 2 -14.87 -5.84 -17.51
CA PHE A 2 -15.02 -5.28 -16.15
C PHE A 2 -14.78 -3.76 -16.08
N TYR A 3 -13.65 -3.30 -16.61
CA TYR A 3 -13.30 -1.86 -16.58
C TYR A 3 -14.28 -1.00 -17.38
N GLU A 4 -14.76 -1.49 -18.53
CA GLU A 4 -15.77 -0.79 -19.35
C GLU A 4 -17.09 -0.63 -18.58
N ARG A 5 -17.51 -1.67 -17.86
CA ARG A 5 -18.73 -1.64 -17.03
C ARG A 5 -18.68 -0.64 -15.88
N ILE A 6 -17.48 -0.29 -15.40
CA ILE A 6 -17.29 0.76 -14.39
C ILE A 6 -16.98 2.14 -15.02
N GLY A 7 -17.21 2.28 -16.33
CA GLY A 7 -17.17 3.56 -17.04
C GLY A 7 -15.80 3.92 -17.64
N PHE A 8 -14.87 2.97 -17.74
CA PHE A 8 -13.59 3.23 -18.40
C PHE A 8 -13.72 3.11 -19.92
N ASN A 9 -13.05 4.01 -20.65
CA ASN A 9 -12.88 3.90 -22.10
C ASN A 9 -11.60 3.13 -22.44
N GLU A 10 -11.44 2.79 -23.73
CA GLU A 10 -10.31 2.00 -24.23
C GLU A 10 -8.95 2.58 -23.84
N ARG A 11 -8.76 3.90 -23.95
CA ARG A 11 -7.51 4.57 -23.56
C ARG A 11 -7.23 4.47 -22.06
N GLN A 12 -8.25 4.54 -21.22
CA GLN A 12 -8.10 4.43 -19.77
C GLN A 12 -7.76 2.99 -19.35
N ILE A 13 -8.34 2.02 -20.04
CA ILE A 13 -8.01 0.60 -19.84
C ILE A 13 -6.55 0.36 -20.21
N GLU A 14 -6.08 0.92 -21.31
CA GLU A 14 -4.68 0.83 -21.73
C GLU A 14 -3.71 1.46 -20.70
N ILE A 15 -4.07 2.62 -20.13
CA ILE A 15 -3.28 3.27 -19.07
C ILE A 15 -3.19 2.36 -17.83
N VAL A 16 -4.30 1.77 -17.38
CA VAL A 16 -4.29 0.87 -16.22
C VAL A 16 -3.55 -0.42 -16.52
N ALA A 17 -3.67 -0.95 -17.74
CA ALA A 17 -3.01 -2.18 -18.16
C ALA A 17 -1.48 -2.05 -18.24
N THR A 18 -0.97 -0.84 -18.53
CA THR A 18 0.47 -0.56 -18.65
C THR A 18 1.10 0.01 -17.39
N ALA A 19 0.29 0.37 -16.39
CA ALA A 19 0.75 0.92 -15.11
C ALA A 19 1.54 -0.10 -14.28
N MET A 20 2.55 0.37 -13.54
CA MET A 20 3.31 -0.45 -12.60
C MET A 20 2.41 -0.91 -11.44
N PRO A 21 2.16 -2.23 -11.28
CA PRO A 21 1.30 -2.74 -10.22
C PRO A 21 1.77 -2.28 -8.83
N LYS A 22 0.81 -1.88 -7.99
CA LYS A 22 1.03 -1.43 -6.58
C LYS A 22 1.93 -0.19 -6.44
N ARG A 23 2.22 0.52 -7.53
CA ARG A 23 3.07 1.72 -7.52
C ARG A 23 2.41 2.90 -8.22
N GLU A 24 1.82 2.65 -9.39
CA GLU A 24 1.11 3.65 -10.16
C GLU A 24 -0.39 3.44 -10.01
N TYR A 25 -1.07 4.50 -9.59
CA TYR A 25 -2.49 4.51 -9.28
C TYR A 25 -3.20 5.45 -10.24
N TYR A 26 -4.25 4.94 -10.88
CA TYR A 26 -5.09 5.73 -11.76
C TYR A 26 -6.31 6.23 -10.98
N VAL A 27 -6.46 7.55 -10.87
CA VAL A 27 -7.63 8.18 -10.27
C VAL A 27 -8.46 8.86 -11.34
N ALA A 28 -9.77 8.66 -11.26
CA ALA A 28 -10.75 9.36 -12.07
C ALA A 28 -11.76 10.03 -11.13
N THR A 29 -11.84 11.35 -11.20
CA THR A 29 -12.83 12.18 -10.50
C THR A 29 -13.60 13.03 -11.53
N PRO A 30 -14.71 13.67 -11.14
CA PRO A 30 -15.39 14.62 -12.03
C PRO A 30 -14.48 15.76 -12.53
N GLU A 31 -13.52 16.18 -11.71
CA GLU A 31 -12.61 17.30 -11.98
C GLU A 31 -11.44 16.91 -12.89
N GLY A 32 -11.19 15.62 -13.08
CA GLY A 32 -10.11 15.17 -13.94
C GLY A 32 -9.67 13.73 -13.71
N ARG A 33 -8.66 13.32 -14.46
CA ARG A 33 -8.11 11.97 -14.38
C ARG A 33 -6.60 12.02 -14.43
N ARG A 34 -5.93 11.22 -13.60
CA ARG A 34 -4.47 11.23 -13.50
C ARG A 34 -3.94 9.85 -13.13
N LEU A 35 -2.89 9.43 -13.84
CA LEU A 35 -1.98 8.40 -13.36
C LEU A 35 -0.93 9.08 -12.48
N PHE A 36 -0.73 8.57 -11.27
CA PHE A 36 0.28 9.11 -10.36
C PHE A 36 0.92 8.00 -9.54
N ASN A 37 2.14 8.26 -9.08
CA ASN A 37 2.79 7.44 -8.08
C ASN A 37 2.56 8.09 -6.72
N MET A 38 2.09 7.30 -5.75
CA MET A 38 1.89 7.78 -4.37
C MET A 38 3.21 8.08 -3.64
N SER A 39 4.35 7.71 -4.24
CA SER A 39 5.70 7.86 -3.66
C SER A 39 5.81 7.26 -2.27
N LEU A 40 5.12 6.13 -2.04
CA LEU A 40 5.14 5.43 -0.77
C LEU A 40 6.52 4.80 -0.56
N GLY A 41 7.20 5.20 0.51
CA GLY A 41 8.43 4.57 0.95
C GLY A 41 8.19 3.15 1.49
N PRO A 42 9.26 2.37 1.74
CA PRO A 42 9.17 0.99 2.21
C PRO A 42 8.33 0.83 3.48
N VAL A 43 8.40 1.80 4.40
CA VAL A 43 7.57 1.84 5.61
C VAL A 43 6.09 1.91 5.26
N ALA A 44 5.67 2.90 4.46
CA ALA A 44 4.27 3.06 4.09
C ALA A 44 3.74 1.84 3.30
N LEU A 45 4.52 1.31 2.36
CA LEU A 45 4.17 0.11 1.58
C LEU A 45 4.00 -1.15 2.44
N SER A 46 4.65 -1.23 3.60
CA SER A 46 4.49 -2.37 4.51
C SER A 46 3.10 -2.40 5.17
N PHE A 47 2.44 -1.25 5.29
CA PHE A 47 1.13 -1.12 5.93
C PHE A 47 0.00 -0.96 4.91
N VAL A 48 0.22 -0.18 3.86
CA VAL A 48 -0.80 0.08 2.83
C VAL A 48 -1.14 -1.22 2.12
N GLY A 49 -2.40 -1.63 2.23
CA GLY A 49 -2.90 -2.87 1.63
C GLY A 49 -2.68 -4.14 2.45
N ALA A 50 -2.03 -4.08 3.62
CA ALA A 50 -1.86 -5.21 4.55
C ALA A 50 -3.17 -5.53 5.32
N SER A 51 -4.24 -5.79 4.57
CA SER A 51 -5.60 -6.03 5.08
C SER A 51 -6.03 -7.50 4.95
N GLY A 52 -5.13 -8.39 4.50
CA GLY A 52 -5.38 -9.81 4.40
C GLY A 52 -5.56 -10.47 5.77
N LYS A 53 -6.24 -11.62 5.82
CA LYS A 53 -6.46 -12.38 7.07
C LYS A 53 -5.16 -12.71 7.80
N GLU A 54 -4.14 -13.14 7.04
CA GLU A 54 -2.82 -13.48 7.60
C GLU A 54 -2.06 -12.24 8.10
N ASP A 55 -2.09 -11.14 7.34
CA ASP A 55 -1.48 -9.88 7.78
C ASP A 55 -2.12 -9.40 9.09
N LEU A 56 -3.46 -9.38 9.16
CA LEU A 56 -4.19 -8.95 10.36
C LEU A 56 -3.94 -9.89 11.54
N LYS A 57 -3.82 -11.20 11.31
CA LYS A 57 -3.48 -12.17 12.37
C LYS A 57 -2.07 -11.92 12.90
N ARG A 58 -1.09 -11.71 12.01
CA ARG A 58 0.29 -11.43 12.40
C ARG A 58 0.42 -10.11 13.14
N ILE A 59 -0.22 -9.05 12.66
CA ILE A 59 -0.22 -7.73 13.31
C ILE A 59 -0.81 -7.82 14.73
N ARG A 60 -1.92 -8.56 14.92
CA ARG A 60 -2.51 -8.76 16.25
C ARG A 60 -1.58 -9.53 17.19
N ALA A 61 -0.91 -10.58 16.69
CA ALA A 61 0.07 -11.33 17.48
C ALA A 61 1.23 -10.42 17.91
N LEU A 62 1.83 -9.68 16.97
CA LEU A 62 2.90 -8.74 17.26
C LEU A 62 2.48 -7.66 18.27
N LYS A 63 1.25 -7.13 18.15
CA LYS A 63 0.71 -6.16 19.10
C LYS A 63 0.54 -6.76 20.50
N SER A 64 0.16 -8.03 20.59
CA SER A 64 0.04 -8.73 21.87
C SER A 64 1.41 -9.05 22.50
N GLU A 65 2.41 -9.36 21.68
CA GLU A 65 3.76 -9.76 22.11
C GLU A 65 4.63 -8.55 22.49
N HIS A 66 4.54 -7.46 21.72
CA HIS A 66 5.49 -6.34 21.77
C HIS A 66 4.89 -5.00 22.18
N GLY A 67 3.59 -4.94 22.50
CA GLY A 67 2.95 -3.71 22.96
C GLY A 67 3.08 -2.59 21.94
N HIS A 68 3.58 -1.41 22.34
CA HIS A 68 3.74 -0.25 21.45
C HIS A 68 4.81 -0.42 20.37
N ASP A 69 5.77 -1.32 20.56
CA ASP A 69 6.89 -1.54 19.63
C ASP A 69 6.54 -2.50 18.49
N TRP A 70 5.32 -3.03 18.47
CA TRP A 70 4.85 -3.93 17.41
C TRP A 70 5.07 -3.42 15.97
N PRO A 71 4.98 -2.11 15.64
CA PRO A 71 5.21 -1.64 14.27
C PRO A 71 6.66 -1.84 13.81
N ILE A 72 7.63 -1.77 14.74
CA ILE A 72 9.06 -2.03 14.45
C ILE A 72 9.21 -3.49 14.03
N HIS A 73 8.67 -4.41 14.83
CA HIS A 73 8.72 -5.85 14.52
C HIS A 73 7.92 -6.22 13.27
N TRP A 74 6.81 -5.53 12.99
CA TRP A 74 6.11 -5.68 11.73
C TRP A 74 7.01 -5.31 10.54
N LEU A 75 7.64 -4.14 10.59
CA LEU A 75 8.54 -3.67 9.54
C LEU A 75 9.71 -4.62 9.30
N GLU A 76 10.31 -5.15 10.36
CA GLU A 76 11.36 -6.18 10.28
C GLU A 76 10.86 -7.43 9.54
N THR A 77 9.65 -7.92 9.84
CA THR A 77 9.06 -9.08 9.13
C THR A 77 8.77 -8.80 7.66
N ARG A 78 8.68 -7.53 7.26
CA ARG A 78 8.48 -7.08 5.88
C ARG A 78 9.80 -6.73 5.16
N GLY A 79 10.95 -6.96 5.80
CA GLY A 79 12.27 -6.69 5.24
C GLY A 79 12.67 -5.21 5.25
N VAL A 80 11.95 -4.36 6.00
CA VAL A 80 12.35 -2.98 6.21
C VAL A 80 13.34 -2.93 7.38
N HIS A 81 14.62 -2.86 7.04
CA HIS A 81 15.70 -2.73 8.02
C HIS A 81 15.70 -1.34 8.67
N ASP A 82 16.28 -1.24 9.86
CA ASP A 82 16.39 0.01 10.63
C ASP A 82 15.03 0.66 10.97
N ALA A 83 13.98 -0.15 11.06
CA ALA A 83 12.61 0.26 11.35
C ALA A 83 12.49 1.10 12.64
N ALA A 84 13.32 0.78 13.64
CA ALA A 84 13.33 1.46 14.91
C ALA A 84 13.79 2.92 14.80
N SER A 85 14.73 3.23 13.89
CA SER A 85 15.17 4.59 13.62
C SER A 85 14.18 5.34 12.73
N LEU A 86 13.53 4.63 11.81
CA LEU A 86 12.52 5.19 10.90
C LEU A 86 11.19 5.57 11.59
N LEU A 87 10.89 5.01 12.76
CA LEU A 87 9.65 5.27 13.50
C LEU A 87 9.85 6.13 14.75
N ARG A 88 11.09 6.27 15.23
CA ARG A 88 11.44 7.25 16.27
C ARG A 88 11.60 8.62 15.61
N PHE A 89 10.48 9.26 15.30
CA PHE A 89 10.48 10.69 15.02
C PHE A 89 10.46 11.43 16.36
N GLU A 90 11.52 12.18 16.66
CA GLU A 90 11.49 13.29 17.63
C GLU A 90 10.84 14.53 17.02
#